data_AF-A0A0C2XDY2-F1
#
_entry.id   AF-A0A0C2XDY2-F1
#
_cell.length_a   1.000
_cell.length_b   1.000
_cell.length_c   1.000
_cell.angle_alpha   90.00
_cell.angle_beta   90.00
_cell.angle_gamma   90.00
#
_symmetry.space_group_name_H-M   'P 1'
#
loop_
_entity.id
_entity.type
_entity.pdbx_description
1 polymer ?
#
loop_
_entity_poly.entity_id
_entity_poly.type
_entity_poly.pdbx_seq_one_letter_code
_entity_poly.pdbx_strand_id
1 'polypeptide(L)'
;SAWSGGGGDKAMIPQDSGHPFAGRYVGSGDRSTIYGSRLYGSGYPSSYTDNGGEAVQGRGFPYGTWPISWGTYRGGEEHTSSTLDVLRPGGPLVLVSLSSNPNNWPNIPTTEVYQLVGDRDLGMFMMSDLADWCHAKPQWPQAFSPTASGNATTQPKPENVIQYYRASSFALTFAEYNNTAALGAAASSTASVPLPDLIVNSSFLACINDTIAVAQPILDWPRNSDSKGLSAGAIAGIVIG
;
A
#
# COMPACT_ATOMS: atom_id res chain seq x y z
N SER A 1 -8.66 -9.48 -6.72
CA SER A 1 -10.03 -8.94 -6.88
C SER A 1 -10.20 -7.73 -5.97
N ALA A 2 -10.94 -6.72 -6.41
CA ALA A 2 -11.53 -5.73 -5.50
C ALA A 2 -12.63 -6.39 -4.64
N TRP A 3 -12.93 -5.83 -3.47
CA TRP A 3 -14.01 -6.27 -2.55
C TRP A 3 -14.00 -7.73 -2.04
N SER A 4 -13.12 -8.61 -2.56
CA SER A 4 -12.98 -10.00 -2.11
C SER A 4 -12.37 -10.11 -0.72
N GLY A 5 -12.64 -11.20 0.01
CA GLY A 5 -12.05 -11.46 1.32
C GLY A 5 -10.54 -11.72 1.30
N GLY A 6 -10.02 -12.22 0.17
CA GLY A 6 -8.63 -12.67 0.03
C GLY A 6 -8.37 -14.00 0.74
N GLY A 7 -7.13 -14.20 1.18
CA GLY A 7 -6.67 -15.40 1.89
C GLY A 7 -6.18 -16.50 0.95
N GLY A 8 -6.50 -17.75 1.28
CA GLY A 8 -6.01 -18.94 0.60
C GLY A 8 -4.58 -19.35 1.00
N ASP A 9 -3.99 -20.24 0.21
CA ASP A 9 -2.64 -20.76 0.49
C ASP A 9 -1.54 -19.77 0.06
N LYS A 10 -0.35 -19.93 0.66
CA LYS A 10 0.87 -19.26 0.15
C LYS A 10 1.43 -20.07 -1.02
N ALA A 11 1.75 -19.40 -2.12
CA ALA A 11 2.60 -19.94 -3.18
C ALA A 11 4.04 -19.44 -3.00
N MET A 12 5.04 -20.25 -3.35
CA MET A 12 6.42 -19.78 -3.52
C MET A 12 6.59 -19.25 -4.95
N ILE A 13 7.17 -18.07 -5.11
CA ILE A 13 7.59 -17.53 -6.40
C ILE A 13 8.66 -18.48 -6.97
N PRO A 14 8.53 -18.96 -8.22
CA PRO A 14 9.48 -19.89 -8.83
C PRO A 14 10.95 -19.48 -8.64
N GLN A 15 11.80 -20.45 -8.31
CA GLN A 15 13.24 -20.24 -8.13
C GLN A 15 13.96 -20.24 -9.50
N ASP A 16 13.61 -19.27 -10.34
CA ASP A 16 14.24 -19.02 -11.64
C ASP A 16 14.60 -17.54 -11.82
N SER A 17 15.29 -17.21 -12.91
CA SER A 17 15.72 -15.84 -13.24
C SER A 17 14.66 -15.01 -13.98
N GLY A 18 13.48 -15.58 -14.25
CA GLY A 18 12.37 -14.91 -14.94
C GLY A 18 11.44 -14.13 -14.00
N HIS A 19 11.42 -14.47 -12.71
CA HIS A 19 10.55 -13.86 -11.73
C HIS A 19 11.32 -12.97 -10.74
N PRO A 20 10.88 -11.71 -10.51
CA PRO A 20 11.46 -10.89 -9.45
C PRO A 20 11.16 -11.53 -8.09
N PHE A 21 12.11 -11.42 -7.15
CA PHE A 21 12.00 -11.98 -5.79
C PHE A 21 11.79 -13.52 -5.74
N ALA A 22 12.36 -14.24 -6.70
CA ALA A 22 12.41 -15.70 -6.75
C ALA A 22 12.68 -16.34 -5.37
N GLY A 23 11.89 -17.37 -5.02
CA GLY A 23 11.97 -18.08 -3.73
C GLY A 23 11.22 -17.44 -2.56
N ARG A 24 10.60 -16.26 -2.71
CA ARG A 24 9.71 -15.69 -1.67
C ARG A 24 8.29 -16.21 -1.75
N TYR A 25 7.53 -16.07 -0.66
CA TYR A 25 6.12 -16.41 -0.64
C TYR A 25 5.20 -15.26 -1.07
N VAL A 26 4.10 -15.60 -1.74
CA VAL A 26 3.03 -14.70 -2.18
C VAL A 26 1.66 -15.29 -1.82
N GLY A 27 0.69 -14.45 -1.47
CA GLY A 27 -0.68 -14.87 -1.10
C GLY A 27 -0.89 -15.15 0.39
N SER A 28 -2.03 -15.75 0.72
CA SER A 28 -2.58 -15.94 2.08
C SER A 28 -2.92 -14.66 2.88
N GLY A 29 -2.81 -13.46 2.31
CA GLY A 29 -3.26 -12.23 2.97
C GLY A 29 -4.76 -12.00 2.78
N ASP A 30 -5.47 -11.69 3.86
CA ASP A 30 -6.91 -11.42 3.87
C ASP A 30 -7.24 -10.02 4.44
N ARG A 31 -8.50 -9.58 4.32
CA ARG A 31 -8.89 -8.24 4.78
C ARG A 31 -8.75 -8.00 6.29
N SER A 32 -8.70 -9.03 7.14
CA SER A 32 -8.55 -8.85 8.59
C SER A 32 -7.16 -8.31 8.97
N THR A 33 -6.17 -8.49 8.09
CA THR A 33 -4.77 -8.05 8.30
C THR A 33 -4.37 -6.89 7.39
N ILE A 34 -5.32 -6.30 6.64
CA ILE A 34 -5.01 -5.32 5.58
C ILE A 34 -4.42 -4.00 6.11
N TYR A 35 -4.77 -3.61 7.33
CA TYR A 35 -4.23 -2.44 8.00
C TYR A 35 -2.82 -2.71 8.55
N GLY A 36 -1.87 -1.86 8.19
CA GLY A 36 -0.60 -1.72 8.89
C GLY A 36 -0.69 -0.75 10.07
N SER A 37 0.44 -0.17 10.44
CA SER A 37 0.54 0.99 11.33
C SER A 37 1.10 2.20 10.54
N ARG A 38 1.73 3.14 11.23
CA ARG A 38 2.44 4.31 10.63
C ARG A 38 3.91 3.99 10.31
N LEU A 39 4.28 2.72 10.36
CA LEU A 39 5.65 2.25 10.19
C LEU A 39 5.76 1.33 8.98
N TYR A 40 6.81 1.56 8.21
CA TYR A 40 7.10 0.81 7.00
C TYR A 40 7.54 -0.62 7.35
N GLY A 41 6.98 -1.63 6.70
CA GLY A 41 7.12 -3.04 7.08
C GLY A 41 6.05 -3.55 8.06
N SER A 42 4.99 -2.76 8.31
CA SER A 42 3.81 -3.19 9.09
C SER A 42 2.69 -3.75 8.19
N GLY A 43 1.68 -4.39 8.79
CA GLY A 43 0.53 -4.96 8.06
C GLY A 43 0.81 -6.31 7.40
N TYR A 44 1.87 -7.00 7.84
CA TYR A 44 2.14 -8.39 7.49
C TYR A 44 1.26 -9.32 8.35
N PRO A 45 0.57 -10.32 7.76
CA PRO A 45 -0.13 -11.34 8.53
C PRO A 45 0.82 -12.13 9.42
N SER A 46 0.33 -12.67 10.53
CA SER A 46 1.13 -13.52 11.45
C SER A 46 1.73 -14.76 10.81
N SER A 47 1.21 -15.19 9.65
CA SER A 47 1.81 -16.27 8.86
C SER A 47 3.15 -15.89 8.22
N TYR A 48 3.43 -14.59 7.99
CA TYR A 48 4.68 -14.07 7.43
C TYR A 48 5.65 -13.63 8.54
N THR A 49 6.16 -14.62 9.28
CA THR A 49 7.22 -14.46 10.29
C THR A 49 8.64 -14.38 9.70
N ASP A 50 8.76 -14.46 8.38
CA ASP A 50 10.00 -14.65 7.63
C ASP A 50 10.99 -13.49 7.84
N ASN A 51 12.05 -13.70 8.64
CA ASN A 51 13.32 -12.95 8.79
C ASN A 51 13.32 -11.41 8.92
N GLY A 52 12.18 -10.72 8.86
CA GLY A 52 12.11 -9.27 8.97
C GLY A 52 11.94 -8.80 10.41
N GLY A 53 12.78 -7.87 10.84
CA GLY A 53 12.42 -6.91 11.89
C GLY A 53 11.32 -5.96 11.40
N GLU A 54 11.31 -4.73 11.89
CA GLU A 54 10.31 -3.71 11.53
C GLU A 54 10.63 -3.05 10.17
N ALA A 55 10.91 -3.88 9.16
CA ALA A 55 11.44 -3.52 7.85
C ALA A 55 10.87 -4.49 6.80
N VAL A 56 10.96 -4.11 5.51
CA VAL A 56 10.39 -4.90 4.39
C VAL A 56 11.37 -5.90 3.77
N GLN A 57 12.68 -5.67 3.95
CA GLN A 57 13.73 -6.45 3.29
C GLN A 57 13.57 -7.95 3.54
N GLY A 58 13.75 -8.77 2.51
CA GLY A 58 13.64 -10.23 2.62
C GLY A 58 12.22 -10.79 2.72
N ARG A 59 11.20 -9.97 3.02
CA ARG A 59 9.82 -10.44 3.22
C ARG A 59 9.11 -10.78 1.91
N GLY A 60 8.16 -11.72 1.99
CA GLY A 60 7.24 -12.05 0.89
C GLY A 60 6.07 -11.06 0.74
N PHE A 61 5.08 -11.43 -0.07
CA PHE A 61 4.03 -10.54 -0.57
C PHE A 61 2.63 -11.09 -0.30
N PRO A 62 2.12 -10.97 0.94
CA PRO A 62 0.83 -11.56 1.35
C PRO A 62 -0.36 -11.18 0.45
N TYR A 63 -0.33 -10.01 -0.18
CA TYR A 63 -1.44 -9.49 -0.98
C TYR A 63 -1.18 -9.42 -2.50
N GLY A 64 -0.16 -10.13 -3.00
CA GLY A 64 0.14 -10.24 -4.44
C GLY A 64 0.95 -9.09 -5.06
N THR A 65 1.35 -8.10 -4.27
CA THR A 65 2.20 -6.98 -4.70
C THR A 65 3.22 -6.69 -3.59
N TRP A 66 4.35 -6.11 -3.96
CA TRP A 66 5.45 -5.81 -3.03
C TRP A 66 5.41 -4.37 -2.49
N PRO A 67 6.09 -4.10 -1.36
CA PRO A 67 6.03 -2.79 -0.69
C PRO A 67 6.42 -1.61 -1.57
N ILE A 68 5.78 -0.44 -1.37
CA ILE A 68 6.17 0.81 -2.04
C ILE A 68 7.61 1.18 -1.66
N SER A 69 8.42 1.71 -2.56
CA SER A 69 9.80 2.07 -2.23
C SER A 69 9.91 3.49 -1.70
N TRP A 70 10.64 3.66 -0.59
CA TRP A 70 11.06 4.95 -0.06
C TRP A 70 12.57 5.21 -0.29
N GLY A 71 13.16 4.58 -1.30
CA GLY A 71 14.62 4.48 -1.43
C GLY A 71 15.22 3.56 -0.38
N THR A 72 16.44 3.86 0.08
CA THR A 72 17.25 3.03 1.02
C THR A 72 16.71 2.93 2.45
N TYR A 73 15.47 3.35 2.68
CA TYR A 73 14.85 3.34 3.99
C TYR A 73 14.23 1.98 4.30
N ARG A 74 14.78 1.30 5.32
CA ARG A 74 14.26 0.03 5.89
C ARG A 74 14.00 -1.09 4.86
N GLY A 75 14.83 -1.18 3.81
CA GLY A 75 14.75 -2.21 2.78
C GLY A 75 13.96 -1.82 1.53
N GLY A 76 13.46 -0.59 1.45
CA GLY A 76 12.67 -0.14 0.30
C GLY A 76 13.44 -0.13 -1.03
N GLU A 77 14.77 -0.08 -1.00
CA GLU A 77 15.65 -0.11 -2.17
C GLU A 77 15.57 -1.44 -2.93
N GLU A 78 15.15 -2.51 -2.26
CA GLU A 78 14.94 -3.82 -2.85
C GLU A 78 13.73 -3.84 -3.81
N HIS A 79 12.80 -2.89 -3.66
CA HIS A 79 11.47 -2.88 -4.27
C HIS A 79 11.30 -1.87 -5.40
N THR A 80 12.40 -1.29 -5.89
CA THR A 80 12.44 -0.35 -7.02
C THR A 80 13.68 -0.55 -7.88
N SER A 81 13.52 -0.39 -9.19
CA SER A 81 14.56 -0.25 -10.21
C SER A 81 13.85 -0.04 -11.55
N SER A 82 14.56 0.44 -12.57
CA SER A 82 13.99 0.56 -13.93
C SER A 82 13.33 -0.73 -14.45
N THR A 83 13.81 -1.90 -14.02
CA THR A 83 13.19 -3.20 -14.34
C THR A 83 12.00 -3.50 -13.43
N LEU A 84 12.14 -3.34 -12.12
CA LEU A 84 11.06 -3.66 -11.16
C LEU A 84 9.86 -2.72 -11.29
N ASP A 85 10.07 -1.46 -11.64
CA ASP A 85 9.00 -0.47 -11.79
C ASP A 85 8.10 -0.78 -13.01
N VAL A 86 8.64 -1.50 -14.01
CA VAL A 86 7.90 -2.02 -15.18
C VAL A 86 7.24 -3.38 -14.89
N LEU A 87 7.88 -4.23 -14.10
CA LEU A 87 7.34 -5.53 -13.70
C LEU A 87 6.33 -5.46 -12.54
N ARG A 88 6.13 -4.28 -11.94
CA ARG A 88 5.27 -4.09 -10.78
C ARG A 88 3.79 -4.44 -11.12
N PRO A 89 3.13 -5.31 -10.35
CA PRO A 89 1.69 -5.50 -10.43
C PRO A 89 0.96 -4.17 -10.22
N GLY A 90 0.10 -3.79 -11.16
CA GLY A 90 -0.57 -2.49 -11.18
C GLY A 90 0.27 -1.33 -11.77
N GLY A 91 1.47 -1.60 -12.28
CA GLY A 91 2.33 -0.61 -12.92
C GLY A 91 3.17 0.25 -11.96
N PRO A 92 3.83 1.32 -12.47
CA PRO A 92 4.76 2.13 -11.70
C PRO A 92 4.07 2.88 -10.56
N LEU A 93 4.85 3.29 -9.55
CA LEU A 93 4.31 3.99 -8.38
C LEU A 93 3.81 5.40 -8.74
N VAL A 94 2.66 5.76 -8.16
CA VAL A 94 2.01 7.06 -8.31
C VAL A 94 1.63 7.67 -6.97
N LEU A 95 1.48 9.00 -6.99
CA LEU A 95 0.98 9.84 -5.92
C LEU A 95 -0.36 10.45 -6.36
N VAL A 96 -1.41 10.30 -5.54
CA VAL A 96 -2.75 10.88 -5.80
C VAL A 96 -3.16 11.74 -4.60
N SER A 97 -3.26 13.05 -4.78
CA SER A 97 -3.80 13.94 -3.74
C SER A 97 -5.32 13.87 -3.68
N LEU A 98 -5.89 13.85 -2.48
CA LEU A 98 -7.32 13.78 -2.18
C LEU A 98 -7.71 14.95 -1.28
N SER A 99 -8.77 15.68 -1.65
CA SER A 99 -9.45 16.63 -0.76
C SER A 99 -10.94 16.31 -0.70
N SER A 100 -11.66 16.78 0.32
CA SER A 100 -13.10 16.55 0.46
C SER A 100 -13.92 17.43 -0.50
N ASN A 101 -15.10 16.97 -0.93
CA ASN A 101 -16.09 17.87 -1.55
C ASN A 101 -16.85 18.68 -0.49
N PRO A 102 -16.74 20.03 -0.43
CA PRO A 102 -17.39 20.84 0.61
C PRO A 102 -18.92 20.73 0.66
N ASN A 103 -19.56 20.33 -0.45
CA ASN A 103 -21.01 20.12 -0.49
C ASN A 103 -21.45 18.90 0.33
N ASN A 104 -20.59 17.89 0.44
CA ASN A 104 -20.84 16.66 1.19
C ASN A 104 -20.16 16.71 2.58
N TRP A 105 -19.08 17.47 2.69
CA TRP A 105 -18.24 17.60 3.87
C TRP A 105 -18.06 19.08 4.28
N PRO A 106 -19.13 19.79 4.69
CA PRO A 106 -19.09 21.23 4.94
C PRO A 106 -18.21 21.63 6.14
N ASN A 107 -17.91 20.67 7.03
CA ASN A 107 -17.10 20.89 8.24
C ASN A 107 -15.64 20.43 8.08
N ILE A 108 -15.26 19.88 6.92
CA ILE A 108 -13.88 19.43 6.66
C ILE A 108 -13.10 20.59 6.04
N PRO A 109 -11.98 21.03 6.65
CA PRO A 109 -11.22 22.18 6.16
C PRO A 109 -10.49 21.84 4.86
N THR A 110 -10.31 22.84 3.99
CA THR A 110 -9.63 22.66 2.69
C THR A 110 -8.13 22.35 2.80
N THR A 111 -7.55 22.45 4.00
CA THR A 111 -6.19 22.02 4.33
C THR A 111 -6.10 20.52 4.65
N GLU A 112 -7.23 19.84 4.87
CA GLU A 112 -7.29 18.39 5.05
C GLU A 112 -7.12 17.69 3.68
N VAL A 113 -5.87 17.64 3.22
CA VAL A 113 -5.46 17.02 1.96
C VAL A 113 -4.60 15.80 2.24
N TYR A 114 -5.14 14.63 1.92
CA TYR A 114 -4.40 13.37 1.99
C TYR A 114 -3.71 13.07 0.67
N GLN A 115 -2.74 12.14 0.69
CA GLN A 115 -2.15 11.62 -0.53
C GLN A 115 -2.06 10.09 -0.47
N LEU A 116 -2.48 9.43 -1.54
CA LEU A 116 -2.31 7.98 -1.74
C LEU A 116 -0.96 7.74 -2.42
N VAL A 117 -0.23 6.74 -1.94
CA VAL A 117 1.00 6.24 -2.59
C VAL A 117 0.85 4.75 -2.84
N GLY A 118 0.95 4.35 -4.11
CA GLY A 118 0.69 2.97 -4.56
C GLY A 118 1.05 2.74 -6.02
N ASP A 119 0.84 1.52 -6.52
CA ASP A 119 0.89 1.24 -7.96
C ASP A 119 -0.24 1.97 -8.72
N ARG A 120 0.01 2.27 -10.01
CA ARG A 120 -0.83 3.13 -10.85
C ARG A 120 -2.28 2.67 -10.92
N ASP A 121 -2.51 1.40 -11.19
CA ASP A 121 -3.84 0.86 -11.43
C ASP A 121 -4.66 0.84 -10.13
N LEU A 122 -4.03 0.51 -9.00
CA LEU A 122 -4.64 0.70 -7.67
C LEU A 122 -4.95 2.17 -7.37
N GLY A 123 -4.04 3.08 -7.69
CA GLY A 123 -4.26 4.52 -7.53
C GLY A 123 -5.50 4.98 -8.30
N MET A 124 -5.59 4.63 -9.58
CA MET A 124 -6.74 4.94 -10.44
C MET A 124 -8.05 4.28 -9.95
N PHE A 125 -7.98 3.04 -9.47
CA PHE A 125 -9.13 2.33 -8.89
C PHE A 125 -9.64 3.05 -7.63
N MET A 126 -8.75 3.34 -6.67
CA MET A 126 -9.11 4.04 -5.44
C MET A 126 -9.61 5.47 -5.69
N MET A 127 -9.20 6.14 -6.77
CA MET A 127 -9.78 7.44 -7.15
C MET A 127 -11.29 7.35 -7.41
N SER A 128 -11.76 6.29 -8.07
CA SER A 128 -13.20 6.11 -8.33
C SER A 128 -13.94 5.81 -7.04
N ASP A 129 -13.52 4.80 -6.29
CA ASP A 129 -14.20 4.41 -5.05
C ASP A 129 -14.25 5.55 -4.02
N LEU A 130 -13.16 6.33 -3.86
CA LEU A 130 -13.16 7.44 -2.90
C LEU A 130 -13.96 8.65 -3.39
N ALA A 131 -14.12 8.84 -4.70
CA ALA A 131 -15.05 9.84 -5.25
C ALA A 131 -16.52 9.44 -5.03
N ASP A 132 -16.84 8.16 -5.23
CA ASP A 132 -18.21 7.64 -5.12
C ASP A 132 -18.65 7.47 -3.66
N TRP A 133 -17.86 6.78 -2.83
CA TRP A 133 -18.19 6.44 -1.44
C TRP A 133 -17.87 7.55 -0.44
N CYS A 134 -16.77 8.29 -0.65
CA CYS A 134 -16.30 9.33 0.28
C CYS A 134 -16.42 10.74 -0.28
N HIS A 135 -17.01 10.95 -1.47
CA HIS A 135 -17.12 12.26 -2.09
C HIS A 135 -15.79 13.04 -2.12
N ALA A 136 -14.69 12.31 -2.30
CA ALA A 136 -13.36 12.88 -2.46
C ALA A 136 -13.23 13.55 -3.83
N LYS A 137 -12.30 14.50 -3.94
CA LYS A 137 -11.88 15.17 -5.17
C LYS A 137 -10.45 14.76 -5.51
N PRO A 138 -10.24 13.53 -6.05
CA PRO A 138 -8.92 13.09 -6.43
C PRO A 138 -8.33 14.00 -7.51
N GLN A 139 -7.04 14.30 -7.38
CA GLN A 139 -6.24 14.93 -8.42
C GLN A 139 -5.68 13.87 -9.38
N TRP A 140 -5.27 14.28 -10.59
CA TRP A 140 -4.61 13.38 -11.52
C TRP A 140 -3.33 12.78 -10.89
N PRO A 141 -3.06 11.47 -11.06
CA PRO A 141 -1.88 10.85 -10.47
C PRO A 141 -0.59 11.45 -11.03
N GLN A 142 0.38 11.64 -10.14
CA GLN A 142 1.73 12.07 -10.46
C GLN A 142 2.69 10.90 -10.26
N ALA A 143 3.79 10.85 -11.02
CA ALA A 143 4.81 9.82 -10.83
C ALA A 143 5.45 9.95 -9.43
N PHE A 144 5.41 8.88 -8.64
CA PHE A 144 6.00 8.87 -7.30
C PHE A 144 7.46 8.41 -7.38
N SER A 145 8.38 9.28 -6.98
CA SER A 145 9.81 9.03 -6.96
C SER A 145 10.44 9.90 -5.86
N PRO A 146 10.43 9.43 -4.59
CA PRO A 146 10.83 10.23 -3.43
C PRO A 146 12.35 10.47 -3.36
N THR A 147 13.12 9.69 -4.11
CA THR A 147 14.59 9.80 -4.24
C THR A 147 15.04 10.69 -5.41
N ALA A 148 14.13 11.13 -6.28
CA ALA A 148 14.49 11.97 -7.42
C ALA A 148 14.84 13.41 -6.99
N SER A 149 15.84 13.98 -7.67
CA SER A 149 16.24 15.38 -7.48
C SER A 149 15.05 16.31 -7.77
N GLY A 150 14.77 17.23 -6.84
CA GLY A 150 13.62 18.14 -6.90
C GLY A 150 12.32 17.62 -6.26
N ASN A 151 12.18 16.30 -6.05
CA ASN A 151 10.99 15.72 -5.43
C ASN A 151 11.10 15.56 -3.90
N ALA A 152 12.32 15.55 -3.36
CA ALA A 152 12.62 15.31 -1.94
C ALA A 152 12.04 16.34 -0.93
N THR A 153 11.40 17.41 -1.43
CA THR A 153 10.71 18.45 -0.65
C THR A 153 9.23 18.61 -1.01
N THR A 154 8.72 17.92 -2.03
CA THR A 154 7.37 18.10 -2.58
C THR A 154 6.52 16.83 -2.57
N GLN A 155 7.16 15.65 -2.57
CA GLN A 155 6.50 14.36 -2.39
C GLN A 155 6.57 13.92 -0.92
N PRO A 156 5.58 13.13 -0.44
CA PRO A 156 5.60 12.64 0.93
C PRO A 156 6.79 11.71 1.18
N LYS A 157 7.08 11.50 2.45
CA LYS A 157 8.15 10.65 2.99
C LYS A 157 7.58 9.65 3.99
N PRO A 158 8.35 8.64 4.46
CA PRO A 158 7.86 7.66 5.43
C PRO A 158 7.26 8.28 6.70
N GLU A 159 7.82 9.39 7.17
CA GLU A 159 7.35 10.13 8.35
C GLU A 159 5.99 10.81 8.14
N ASN A 160 5.54 11.04 6.90
CA ASN A 160 4.23 11.60 6.59
C ASN A 160 3.11 10.54 6.52
N VAL A 161 3.44 9.25 6.64
CA VAL A 161 2.45 8.17 6.50
C VAL A 161 1.60 8.04 7.76
N ILE A 162 0.30 8.28 7.60
CA ILE A 162 -0.69 8.15 8.68
C ILE A 162 -1.30 6.75 8.75
N GLN A 163 -1.20 5.96 7.67
CA GLN A 163 -1.64 4.56 7.61
C GLN A 163 -0.97 3.82 6.43
N TYR A 164 -0.28 2.71 6.70
CA TYR A 164 0.10 1.73 5.67
C TYR A 164 -1.01 0.69 5.48
N TYR A 165 -1.08 0.12 4.28
CA TYR A 165 -1.97 -0.99 3.95
C TYR A 165 -1.21 -2.09 3.22
N ARG A 166 -1.78 -3.30 3.21
CA ARG A 166 -1.30 -4.47 2.45
C ARG A 166 0.21 -4.70 2.63
N ALA A 167 0.66 -4.90 3.86
CA ALA A 167 2.08 -5.14 4.15
C ALA A 167 3.01 -4.02 3.61
N SER A 168 2.58 -2.76 3.72
CA SER A 168 3.23 -1.56 3.18
C SER A 168 3.34 -1.48 1.65
N SER A 169 2.47 -2.17 0.89
CA SER A 169 2.35 -1.98 -0.56
C SER A 169 1.47 -0.81 -0.98
N PHE A 170 0.80 -0.16 -0.04
CA PHE A 170 0.02 1.05 -0.25
C PHE A 170 0.10 1.92 1.01
N ALA A 171 0.05 3.24 0.85
CA ALA A 171 0.12 4.17 1.98
C ALA A 171 -0.81 5.37 1.78
N LEU A 172 -1.38 5.83 2.91
CA LEU A 172 -2.08 7.11 3.03
C LEU A 172 -1.18 8.06 3.82
N THR A 173 -0.92 9.25 3.27
CA THR A 173 -0.06 10.28 3.86
C THR A 173 -0.82 11.56 4.13
N PHE A 174 -0.30 12.34 5.08
CA PHE A 174 -0.76 13.70 5.36
C PHE A 174 0.46 14.62 5.50
N ALA A 175 0.50 15.70 4.72
CA ALA A 175 1.72 16.51 4.57
C ALA A 175 2.16 17.21 5.86
N GLU A 176 1.22 17.60 6.73
CA GLU A 176 1.53 18.23 8.02
C GLU A 176 1.83 17.21 9.14
N TYR A 177 1.68 15.91 8.89
CA TYR A 177 2.07 14.87 9.84
C TYR A 177 3.57 14.56 9.72
N ASN A 178 4.26 14.46 10.86
CA ASN A 178 5.68 14.12 10.94
C ASN A 178 5.93 13.13 12.08
N ASN A 179 5.93 11.84 11.74
CA ASN A 179 6.23 10.74 12.66
C ASN A 179 7.74 10.55 12.82
N THR A 180 8.38 11.38 13.65
CA THR A 180 9.82 11.24 13.94
C THR A 180 10.21 9.88 14.51
N ALA A 181 9.29 9.19 15.19
CA ALA A 181 9.49 7.81 15.67
C ALA A 181 9.70 6.79 14.53
N ALA A 182 9.24 7.07 13.31
CA ALA A 182 9.51 6.21 12.15
C ALA A 182 11.00 6.19 11.75
N LEU A 183 11.69 7.32 11.90
CA LEU A 183 13.01 7.53 11.32
C LEU A 183 14.16 6.86 12.11
N GLY A 184 13.94 6.45 13.36
CA GLY A 184 14.94 5.79 14.19
C GLY A 184 15.06 4.29 13.91
N ALA A 185 16.25 3.71 14.04
CA ALA A 185 16.48 2.27 13.83
C ALA A 185 15.63 1.36 14.75
N ALA A 186 15.29 1.84 15.95
CA ALA A 186 14.51 1.11 16.95
C ALA A 186 12.98 1.22 16.81
N ALA A 187 12.47 2.04 15.88
CA ALA A 187 11.05 2.41 15.76
C ALA A 187 10.31 2.58 17.11
N SER A 188 9.45 1.70 17.63
CA SER A 188 8.98 0.36 17.24
C SER A 188 7.51 0.36 16.78
N SER A 189 6.89 -0.77 16.42
CA SER A 189 5.49 -0.88 15.93
C SER A 189 4.42 -0.18 16.79
N THR A 190 4.71 0.07 18.08
CA THR A 190 3.87 0.81 19.04
C THR A 190 4.29 2.28 19.23
N ALA A 191 5.48 2.68 18.80
CA ALA A 191 5.96 4.06 18.84
C ALA A 191 5.50 4.81 17.58
N SER A 192 4.57 5.73 17.75
CA SER A 192 4.18 6.66 16.70
C SER A 192 3.71 7.97 17.32
N VAL A 193 4.09 9.09 16.71
CA VAL A 193 3.58 10.41 17.10
C VAL A 193 2.05 10.41 16.94
N PRO A 194 1.27 10.98 17.88
CA PRO A 194 -0.18 11.14 17.71
C PRO A 194 -0.54 11.84 16.40
N LEU A 195 -1.70 11.55 15.83
CA LEU A 195 -2.18 12.31 14.67
C LEU A 195 -2.48 13.76 15.09
N PRO A 196 -2.31 14.75 14.19
CA PRO A 196 -2.72 16.12 14.47
C PRO A 196 -4.21 16.20 14.82
N ASP A 197 -4.58 17.08 15.75
CA ASP A 197 -5.97 17.29 16.19
C ASP A 197 -6.93 17.57 15.04
N LEU A 198 -6.42 18.19 13.97
CA LEU A 198 -7.10 18.45 12.71
C LEU A 198 -7.75 17.20 12.10
N ILE A 199 -7.05 16.05 12.14
CA ILE A 199 -7.45 14.83 11.42
C ILE A 199 -7.76 13.64 12.33
N VAL A 200 -7.36 13.68 13.62
CA VAL A 200 -7.51 12.53 14.54
C VAL A 200 -8.96 12.06 14.72
N ASN A 201 -9.92 12.97 14.60
CA ASN A 201 -11.37 12.71 14.65
C ASN A 201 -12.08 13.02 13.32
N SER A 202 -11.35 13.10 12.20
CA SER A 202 -11.97 13.40 10.90
C SER A 202 -12.82 12.23 10.42
N SER A 203 -14.09 12.52 10.13
CA SER A 203 -15.02 11.59 9.50
C SER A 203 -14.72 11.37 8.01
N PHE A 204 -14.02 12.29 7.36
CA PHE A 204 -13.52 12.11 5.99
C PHE A 204 -12.33 11.14 5.97
N LEU A 205 -11.41 11.25 6.93
CA LEU A 205 -10.33 10.26 7.13
C LEU A 205 -10.88 8.86 7.42
N ALA A 206 -11.89 8.77 8.30
CA ALA A 206 -12.55 7.49 8.60
C ALA A 206 -13.11 6.84 7.34
N CYS A 207 -13.87 7.60 6.52
CA CYS A 207 -14.39 7.10 5.26
C CYS A 207 -13.29 6.61 4.31
N ILE A 208 -12.21 7.39 4.16
CA ILE A 208 -11.07 7.01 3.31
C ILE A 208 -10.44 5.70 3.79
N ASN A 209 -10.17 5.57 5.09
CA ASN A 209 -9.55 4.38 5.66
C ASN A 209 -10.43 3.14 5.49
N ASP A 210 -11.72 3.24 5.80
CA ASP A 210 -12.67 2.15 5.66
C ASP A 210 -12.82 1.71 4.20
N THR A 211 -12.96 2.67 3.28
CA THR A 211 -13.08 2.40 1.83
C THR A 211 -11.83 1.74 1.27
N ILE A 212 -10.62 2.21 1.64
CA ILE A 212 -9.37 1.53 1.25
C ILE A 212 -9.35 0.10 1.81
N ALA A 213 -9.77 -0.14 3.04
CA ALA A 213 -9.73 -1.47 3.63
C ALA A 213 -10.69 -2.47 2.98
N VAL A 214 -11.89 -2.04 2.56
CA VAL A 214 -12.91 -2.92 1.96
C VAL A 214 -12.80 -3.04 0.44
N ALA A 215 -12.43 -1.98 -0.27
CA ALA A 215 -12.49 -1.96 -1.72
C ALA A 215 -11.18 -2.43 -2.38
N GLN A 216 -10.04 -2.00 -1.82
CA GLN A 216 -8.70 -2.20 -2.38
C GLN A 216 -8.48 -3.64 -2.89
N PRO A 217 -8.06 -3.81 -4.17
CA PRO A 217 -7.71 -5.09 -4.73
C PRO A 217 -6.65 -5.83 -3.91
N ILE A 218 -6.92 -7.09 -3.58
CA ILE A 218 -5.95 -8.01 -3.00
C ILE A 218 -5.88 -9.29 -3.86
N LEU A 219 -4.77 -10.02 -3.75
CA LEU A 219 -4.68 -11.36 -4.32
C LEU A 219 -5.76 -12.25 -3.68
N ASP A 220 -6.44 -13.01 -4.53
CA ASP A 220 -7.56 -13.86 -4.14
C ASP A 220 -7.27 -15.25 -4.70
N TRP A 221 -7.32 -16.26 -3.84
CA TRP A 221 -7.00 -17.62 -4.23
C TRP A 221 -8.25 -18.29 -4.80
N PRO A 222 -8.17 -19.00 -5.94
CA PRO A 222 -9.32 -19.70 -6.47
C PRO A 222 -9.85 -20.69 -5.43
N ARG A 223 -11.11 -20.51 -5.02
CA ARG A 223 -11.78 -21.46 -4.12
C ARG A 223 -11.80 -22.83 -4.78
N ASN A 224 -11.56 -23.88 -3.99
CA ASN A 224 -11.27 -25.26 -4.42
C ASN A 224 -12.39 -26.01 -5.17
N SER A 225 -13.35 -25.31 -5.78
CA SER A 225 -14.40 -25.87 -6.63
C SER A 225 -13.91 -26.27 -8.03
N ASP A 226 -12.88 -25.60 -8.55
CA ASP A 226 -12.29 -25.82 -9.88
C ASP A 226 -10.78 -26.08 -9.78
N SER A 227 -10.38 -27.11 -9.04
CA SER A 227 -8.97 -27.48 -8.85
C SER A 227 -8.33 -28.11 -10.09
N LYS A 228 -8.19 -27.35 -11.18
CA LYS A 228 -7.07 -27.55 -12.10
C LYS A 228 -5.90 -26.76 -11.55
N GLY A 229 -4.88 -27.47 -11.08
CA GLY A 229 -3.70 -26.85 -10.47
C GLY A 229 -3.14 -25.76 -11.36
N LEU A 230 -2.97 -24.56 -10.79
CA LEU A 230 -2.41 -23.41 -11.49
C LEU A 230 -1.02 -23.77 -12.01
N SER A 231 -0.87 -23.86 -13.33
CA SER A 231 0.45 -23.84 -13.96
C SER A 231 1.17 -22.55 -13.55
N ALA A 232 2.48 -22.60 -13.34
CA ALA A 232 3.28 -21.46 -12.87
C ALA A 232 3.04 -20.17 -13.70
N GLY A 233 2.76 -20.30 -15.00
CA GLY A 233 2.44 -19.18 -15.89
C GLY A 233 1.10 -18.46 -15.62
N ALA A 234 0.17 -19.06 -14.85
CA ALA A 234 -1.09 -18.41 -14.50
C ALA A 234 -0.94 -17.33 -13.41
N ILE A 235 0.15 -17.38 -12.63
CA ILE A 235 0.45 -16.38 -11.58
C ILE A 235 0.79 -15.01 -12.20
N ALA A 236 1.35 -14.99 -13.40
CA ALA A 236 1.56 -13.77 -14.20
C ALA A 236 0.29 -13.25 -14.90
N GLY A 237 -0.83 -13.97 -14.78
CA GLY A 237 -2.05 -13.77 -15.57
C GLY A 237 -3.33 -13.50 -14.79
N ILE A 238 -3.25 -13.20 -13.49
CA ILE A 238 -4.39 -12.67 -12.73
C ILE A 238 -4.59 -11.20 -13.11
N VAL A 239 -5.18 -11.03 -14.30
CA VAL A 239 -5.73 -9.77 -14.78
C VAL A 239 -6.72 -9.27 -13.74
N ILE A 240 -6.59 -7.99 -13.38
CA ILE A 240 -7.59 -7.29 -12.57
C ILE A 240 -8.86 -7.15 -13.42
N GLY A 241 -9.84 -7.99 -13.13
CA GLY A 241 -11.25 -7.82 -13.48
C GLY A 241 -12.06 -7.51 -12.23
#